data_AF-A0A265N6J6-F1
#
_entry.id   AF-A0A265N6J6-F1
#
_cell.length_a   1.000
_cell.length_b   1.000
_cell.length_c   1.000
_cell.angle_alpha   90.00
_cell.angle_beta   90.00
_cell.angle_gamma   90.00
#
_symmetry.space_group_name_H-M   'P 1'
#
loop_
_entity.id
_entity.type
_entity.pdbx_description
1 polymer ?
#
loop_
_entity_poly.entity_id
_entity_poly.type
_entity_poly.pdbx_seq_one_letter_code
_entity_poly.pdbx_strand_id
1 'polypeptide(L)'
;MTNFYNGGFTHIIHPGDNFWLLAQRYNTTIGEILTVNPGVNPYYLQAGQHISIPVSQTTPGFTRQDQCVSQAAVDLMRDNRSLWEEHVAWTRMTIISLTYNLPDLEFVIARLLQNATDMGDMIRPIYGEAAADTYAALIQEHLLIAADLVNAAIAGDEQAAMTAEQMWYNNADEIAVFLSSINRFLPEEEVRAMFYLHLDLTKQEAVFMINKEYQKDVAIYDEIEEQAREMSDTISEAMIKLNPDKYKCQSQS
;
A
#
# COMPACT_ATOMS: atom_id res chain seq x y z
N MET A 1 -10.21 -29.14 4.92
CA MET A 1 -9.73 -29.47 6.28
C MET A 1 -10.18 -28.34 7.17
N THR A 2 -10.97 -28.61 8.21
CA THR A 2 -11.48 -27.61 9.14
C THR A 2 -10.39 -27.25 10.14
N ASN A 3 -9.85 -26.03 10.05
CA ASN A 3 -8.96 -25.49 11.07
C ASN A 3 -9.78 -25.20 12.33
N PHE A 4 -9.42 -25.81 13.45
CA PHE A 4 -10.03 -25.55 14.75
C PHE A 4 -9.29 -24.37 15.42
N TYR A 5 -9.91 -23.19 15.45
CA TYR A 5 -9.40 -22.03 16.20
C TYR A 5 -9.69 -22.19 17.68
N ASN A 6 -8.86 -22.95 18.40
CA ASN A 6 -8.90 -22.99 19.86
C ASN A 6 -8.03 -21.86 20.43
N GLY A 7 -8.67 -20.70 20.63
CA GLY A 7 -8.09 -19.52 21.28
C GLY A 7 -7.85 -18.38 20.31
N GLY A 8 -8.77 -17.41 20.25
CA GLY A 8 -8.51 -16.08 19.72
C GLY A 8 -8.31 -15.08 20.87
N PHE A 9 -7.67 -13.95 20.61
CA PHE A 9 -7.67 -12.82 21.54
C PHE A 9 -8.38 -11.62 20.91
N THR A 10 -8.83 -10.69 21.73
CA THR A 10 -9.48 -9.47 21.25
C THR A 10 -8.45 -8.38 21.01
N HIS A 11 -8.42 -7.83 19.80
CA HIS A 11 -7.68 -6.64 19.45
C HIS A 11 -8.65 -5.44 19.42
N ILE A 12 -8.22 -4.31 19.98
CA ILE A 12 -8.96 -3.04 19.95
C ILE A 12 -8.38 -2.23 18.81
N ILE A 13 -9.18 -1.94 17.79
CA ILE A 13 -8.77 -1.15 16.64
C ILE A 13 -8.25 0.22 17.10
N HIS A 14 -7.02 0.54 16.70
CA HIS A 14 -6.43 1.87 16.83
C HIS A 14 -6.54 2.62 15.48
N PRO A 15 -6.42 3.96 15.48
CA PRO A 15 -6.21 4.70 14.24
C PRO A 15 -5.07 4.08 13.42
N GLY A 16 -5.27 3.93 12.11
CA GLY A 16 -4.34 3.24 11.21
C GLY A 16 -4.50 1.72 11.10
N ASP A 17 -5.12 1.03 12.08
CA ASP A 17 -5.29 -0.42 11.97
C ASP A 17 -6.24 -0.78 10.82
N ASN A 18 -5.78 -1.69 9.96
CA ASN A 18 -6.58 -2.34 8.94
C ASN A 18 -6.43 -3.87 9.03
N PHE A 19 -7.34 -4.63 8.44
CA PHE A 19 -7.28 -6.11 8.56
C PHE A 19 -6.01 -6.71 7.97
N TRP A 20 -5.43 -6.07 6.96
CA TRP A 20 -4.18 -6.52 6.36
C TRP A 20 -3.02 -6.36 7.35
N LEU A 21 -2.90 -5.20 7.99
CA LEU A 21 -1.94 -4.93 9.06
C LEU A 21 -2.05 -5.93 10.20
N LEU A 22 -3.28 -6.20 10.63
CA LEU A 22 -3.56 -7.10 11.72
C LEU A 22 -3.25 -8.55 11.32
N ALA A 23 -3.49 -8.92 10.07
CA ALA A 23 -3.12 -10.23 9.54
C ALA A 23 -1.60 -10.42 9.60
N GLN A 24 -0.82 -9.46 9.10
CA GLN A 24 0.65 -9.51 9.14
C GLN A 24 1.17 -9.50 10.59
N ARG A 25 0.69 -8.56 11.42
CA ARG A 25 1.12 -8.39 12.83
C ARG A 25 0.91 -9.66 13.65
N TYR A 26 -0.20 -10.34 13.43
CA TYR A 26 -0.57 -11.52 14.20
C TYR A 26 -0.30 -12.85 13.50
N ASN A 27 0.43 -12.81 12.37
CA ASN A 27 0.81 -13.98 11.59
C ASN A 27 -0.40 -14.89 11.29
N THR A 28 -1.46 -14.25 10.79
CA THR A 28 -2.72 -14.85 10.35
C THR A 28 -3.07 -14.27 8.97
N THR A 29 -4.17 -14.67 8.35
CA THR A 29 -4.67 -14.05 7.11
C THR A 29 -5.89 -13.17 7.36
N ILE A 30 -6.17 -12.22 6.45
CA ILE A 30 -7.41 -11.41 6.49
C ILE A 30 -8.64 -12.32 6.50
N GLY A 31 -8.64 -13.35 5.64
CA GLY A 31 -9.74 -14.32 5.57
C GLY A 31 -9.98 -15.02 6.91
N GLU A 32 -8.92 -15.43 7.61
CA GLU A 32 -9.04 -16.04 8.93
C GLU A 32 -9.59 -15.04 9.96
N ILE A 33 -9.14 -13.78 9.93
CA ILE A 33 -9.70 -12.74 10.80
C ILE A 33 -11.19 -12.51 10.49
N LEU A 34 -11.58 -12.40 9.22
CA LEU A 34 -12.98 -12.19 8.83
C LEU A 34 -13.87 -13.38 9.21
N THR A 35 -13.37 -14.62 9.15
CA THR A 35 -14.15 -15.81 9.55
C THR A 35 -14.52 -15.79 11.03
N VAL A 36 -13.71 -15.18 11.89
CA VAL A 36 -13.99 -15.05 13.34
C VAL A 36 -14.65 -13.71 13.71
N ASN A 37 -14.93 -12.84 12.73
CA ASN A 37 -15.59 -11.54 12.92
C ASN A 37 -16.79 -11.36 11.96
N PRO A 38 -17.83 -12.22 12.04
CA PRO A 38 -18.97 -12.11 11.14
C PRO A 38 -19.68 -10.76 11.31
N GLY A 39 -19.90 -10.05 10.19
CA GLY A 39 -20.59 -8.76 10.16
C GLY A 39 -19.71 -7.53 10.33
N VAL A 40 -18.40 -7.69 10.53
CA VAL A 40 -17.46 -6.57 10.47
C VAL A 40 -17.18 -6.20 9.01
N ASN A 41 -17.25 -4.91 8.69
CA ASN A 41 -16.92 -4.41 7.36
C ASN A 41 -15.38 -4.22 7.25
N PRO A 42 -14.69 -4.91 6.33
CA PRO A 42 -13.24 -4.81 6.20
C PRO A 42 -12.71 -3.45 5.77
N TYR A 43 -13.54 -2.64 5.14
CA TYR A 43 -13.15 -1.30 4.66
C TYR A 43 -13.49 -0.18 5.65
N TYR A 44 -14.14 -0.51 6.77
CA TYR A 44 -14.61 0.48 7.74
C TYR A 44 -14.42 -0.02 9.17
N LEU A 45 -13.15 -0.02 9.61
CA LEU A 45 -12.80 -0.29 11.00
C LEU A 45 -12.85 1.00 11.81
N GLN A 46 -13.57 0.99 12.93
CA GLN A 46 -13.69 2.16 13.79
C GLN A 46 -12.69 2.07 14.95
N ALA A 47 -11.94 3.14 15.22
CA ALA A 47 -11.09 3.19 16.40
C ALA A 47 -11.91 2.91 17.68
N GLY A 48 -11.41 2.00 18.52
CA GLY A 48 -12.11 1.47 19.69
C GLY A 48 -13.02 0.26 19.42
N GLN A 49 -13.21 -0.13 18.15
CA GLN A 49 -13.91 -1.36 17.80
C GLN A 49 -13.10 -2.58 18.27
N HIS A 50 -13.80 -3.58 18.80
CA HIS A 50 -13.17 -4.82 19.23
C HIS A 50 -13.34 -5.86 18.13
N ILE A 51 -12.23 -6.45 17.67
CA ILE A 51 -12.22 -7.58 16.74
C ILE A 51 -11.51 -8.79 17.36
N SER A 52 -11.90 -9.98 16.96
CA SER A 52 -11.26 -11.23 17.36
C SER A 52 -10.11 -11.55 16.39
N ILE A 53 -8.92 -11.80 16.92
CA ILE A 53 -7.78 -12.28 16.14
C ILE A 53 -7.63 -13.78 16.39
N PRO A 54 -7.69 -14.63 15.36
CA PRO A 54 -7.47 -16.06 15.53
C PRO A 54 -6.00 -16.33 15.83
N VAL A 55 -5.72 -17.19 16.81
CA VAL A 55 -4.36 -17.72 17.02
C VAL A 55 -4.33 -19.12 16.42
N SER A 56 -3.53 -19.30 15.37
CA SER A 56 -3.22 -20.65 14.87
C SER A 56 -2.29 -21.35 15.85
N GLN A 57 -2.79 -22.36 16.57
CA GLN A 57 -2.03 -23.26 17.46
C GLN A 57 -1.11 -24.22 16.69
N THR A 58 -0.54 -23.81 15.55
CA THR A 58 0.69 -24.43 15.09
C THR A 58 1.79 -23.93 16.01
N THR A 59 2.07 -24.68 17.08
CA THR A 59 3.34 -24.51 17.80
C THR A 59 4.43 -24.69 16.75
N PRO A 60 5.17 -23.64 16.33
CA PRO A 60 6.39 -23.90 15.63
C PRO A 60 7.26 -24.55 16.69
N GLY A 61 7.66 -25.80 16.50
CA GLY A 61 8.94 -26.19 17.08
C GLY A 61 9.88 -25.04 16.73
N PHE A 62 10.48 -24.41 17.74
CA PHE A 62 11.57 -23.46 17.52
C PHE A 62 12.76 -24.25 16.96
N THR A 63 12.64 -24.79 15.75
CA THR A 63 13.73 -24.66 14.81
C THR A 63 13.82 -23.16 14.57
N ARG A 64 14.82 -22.51 15.17
CA ARG A 64 15.57 -21.52 14.41
C ARG A 64 15.90 -22.21 13.08
N GLN A 65 15.01 -22.11 12.09
CA GLN A 65 15.55 -21.87 10.77
C GLN A 65 16.28 -20.55 10.98
N ASP A 66 17.61 -20.63 10.96
CA ASP A 66 18.46 -19.47 10.94
C ASP A 66 17.93 -18.53 9.85
N GLN A 67 17.07 -17.58 10.23
CA GLN A 67 16.51 -16.56 9.35
C GLN A 67 17.62 -15.56 9.12
N CYS A 68 18.58 -15.98 8.32
CA CYS A 68 19.49 -15.07 7.70
C CYS A 68 18.71 -14.34 6.60
N VAL A 69 18.72 -13.01 6.65
CA VAL A 69 18.24 -12.15 5.55
C VAL A 69 19.45 -11.82 4.69
N SER A 70 19.37 -12.11 3.39
CA SER A 70 20.49 -11.80 2.49
C SER A 70 20.62 -10.29 2.27
N GLN A 71 21.83 -9.82 1.97
CA GLN A 71 22.04 -8.40 1.64
C GLN A 71 21.15 -7.95 0.47
N ALA A 72 20.96 -8.80 -0.53
CA ALA A 72 20.07 -8.52 -1.66
C ALA A 72 18.60 -8.32 -1.24
N ALA A 73 18.14 -9.04 -0.21
CA ALA A 73 16.79 -8.84 0.33
C ALA A 73 16.69 -7.53 1.12
N VAL A 74 17.71 -7.21 1.93
CA VAL A 74 17.79 -5.93 2.65
C VAL A 74 17.80 -4.75 1.68
N ASP A 75 18.61 -4.82 0.62
CA ASP A 75 18.71 -3.76 -0.38
C ASP A 75 17.39 -3.58 -1.11
N LEU A 76 16.73 -4.67 -1.55
CA LEU A 76 15.41 -4.59 -2.17
C LEU A 76 14.38 -3.90 -1.26
N MET A 77 14.27 -4.34 0.00
CA MET A 77 13.29 -3.77 0.93
C MET A 77 13.58 -2.28 1.21
N ARG A 78 14.85 -1.92 1.42
CA ARG A 78 15.26 -0.53 1.63
C ARG A 78 14.92 0.34 0.41
N ASP A 79 15.33 -0.10 -0.77
CA ASP A 79 15.19 0.72 -1.98
C ASP A 79 13.73 0.83 -2.39
N ASN A 80 12.93 -0.23 -2.23
CA ASN A 80 11.49 -0.17 -2.48
C ASN A 80 10.78 0.73 -1.46
N ARG A 81 11.17 0.72 -0.18
CA ARG A 81 10.60 1.66 0.82
C ARG A 81 10.89 3.09 0.43
N SER A 82 12.12 3.39 0.03
CA SER A 82 12.50 4.72 -0.45
C SER A 82 11.59 5.18 -1.61
N LEU A 83 11.29 4.30 -2.57
CA LEU A 83 10.41 4.67 -3.69
C LEU A 83 8.96 4.95 -3.27
N TRP A 84 8.41 4.19 -2.33
CA TRP A 84 7.06 4.40 -1.80
C TRP A 84 6.98 5.64 -0.89
N GLU A 85 8.01 5.92 -0.10
CA GLU A 85 8.11 7.16 0.68
C GLU A 85 8.27 8.38 -0.23
N GLU A 86 9.07 8.28 -1.29
CA GLU A 86 9.15 9.30 -2.34
C GLU A 86 7.81 9.50 -3.03
N HIS A 87 7.10 8.42 -3.37
CA HIS A 87 5.79 8.48 -4.02
C HIS A 87 4.81 9.35 -3.23
N VAL A 88 4.67 9.09 -1.92
CA VAL A 88 3.74 9.87 -1.08
C VAL A 88 4.25 11.28 -0.80
N ALA A 89 5.56 11.47 -0.66
CA ALA A 89 6.14 12.81 -0.49
C ALA A 89 5.92 13.70 -1.72
N TRP A 90 6.20 13.19 -2.92
CA TRP A 90 6.01 13.95 -4.17
C TRP A 90 4.53 14.16 -4.50
N THR A 91 3.65 13.22 -4.13
CA THR A 91 2.18 13.41 -4.20
C THR A 91 1.73 14.55 -3.30
N ARG A 92 2.13 14.54 -2.02
CA ARG A 92 1.85 15.65 -1.08
C ARG A 92 2.36 16.99 -1.60
N MET A 93 3.59 17.05 -2.11
CA MET A 93 4.13 18.28 -2.69
C MET A 93 3.31 18.75 -3.90
N THR A 94 2.83 17.83 -4.74
CA THR A 94 1.96 18.16 -5.87
C THR A 94 0.61 18.72 -5.41
N ILE A 95 -0.02 18.10 -4.40
CA ILE A 95 -1.27 18.59 -3.79
C ILE A 95 -1.07 20.01 -3.24
N ILE A 96 0.04 20.27 -2.54
CA ILE A 96 0.41 21.60 -2.05
C ILE A 96 0.55 22.59 -3.21
N SER A 97 1.36 22.26 -4.23
CA SER A 97 1.61 23.15 -5.36
C SER A 97 0.35 23.44 -6.17
N LEU A 98 -0.54 22.47 -6.36
CA LEU A 98 -1.86 22.67 -6.97
C LEU A 98 -2.74 23.61 -6.13
N THR A 99 -2.88 23.31 -4.83
CA THR A 99 -3.78 24.06 -3.93
C THR A 99 -3.39 25.53 -3.79
N TYR A 100 -2.08 25.82 -3.76
CA TYR A 100 -1.56 27.18 -3.58
C TYR A 100 -1.11 27.84 -4.88
N ASN A 101 -1.30 27.18 -6.02
CA ASN A 101 -0.85 27.66 -7.33
C ASN A 101 0.65 28.07 -7.30
N LEU A 102 1.49 27.18 -6.78
CA LEU A 102 2.92 27.43 -6.64
C LEU A 102 3.63 27.33 -8.00
N PRO A 103 4.66 28.17 -8.24
CA PRO A 103 5.36 28.22 -9.52
C PRO A 103 6.26 27.00 -9.80
N ASP A 104 6.40 26.09 -8.84
CA ASP A 104 7.21 24.87 -8.96
C ASP A 104 6.43 23.66 -9.49
N LEU A 105 5.11 23.81 -9.72
CA LEU A 105 4.21 22.71 -10.06
C LEU A 105 4.70 21.81 -11.20
N GLU A 106 5.22 22.39 -12.28
CA GLU A 106 5.76 21.62 -13.42
C GLU A 106 6.91 20.70 -12.99
N PHE A 107 7.82 21.19 -12.13
CA PHE A 107 8.98 20.42 -11.69
C PHE A 107 8.61 19.32 -10.70
N VAL A 108 7.65 19.60 -9.81
CA VAL A 108 7.17 18.63 -8.82
C VAL A 108 6.40 17.51 -9.52
N ILE A 109 5.51 17.83 -10.46
CA ILE A 109 4.81 16.83 -11.29
C ILE A 109 5.81 16.00 -12.07
N ALA A 110 6.81 16.61 -12.72
CA ALA A 110 7.82 15.87 -13.47
C ALA A 110 8.57 14.86 -12.59
N ARG A 111 8.91 15.23 -11.35
CA ARG A 111 9.57 14.30 -10.41
C ARG A 111 8.64 13.19 -9.92
N LEU A 112 7.37 13.52 -9.65
CA LEU A 112 6.35 12.54 -9.28
C LEU A 112 6.13 11.50 -10.38
N LEU A 113 6.03 11.93 -11.65
CA LEU A 113 5.90 11.00 -12.77
C LEU A 113 7.17 10.18 -13.01
N GLN A 114 8.35 10.74 -12.75
CA GLN A 114 9.59 9.97 -12.77
C GLN A 114 9.60 8.86 -11.71
N ASN A 115 9.02 9.09 -10.52
CA ASN A 115 8.90 8.05 -9.49
C ASN A 115 8.09 6.83 -9.98
N ALA A 116 7.07 7.01 -10.82
CA ALA A 116 6.37 5.88 -11.45
C ALA A 116 7.29 5.04 -12.35
N THR A 117 8.20 5.69 -13.08
CA THR A 117 9.23 5.01 -13.89
C THR A 117 10.21 4.27 -12.98
N ASP A 118 10.68 4.92 -11.92
CA ASP A 118 11.61 4.36 -10.95
C ASP A 118 11.02 3.10 -10.27
N MET A 119 9.70 3.12 -9.97
CA MET A 119 8.95 1.97 -9.46
C MET A 119 8.86 0.82 -10.47
N GLY A 120 8.65 1.11 -11.76
CA GLY A 120 8.74 0.09 -12.82
C GLY A 120 10.13 -0.54 -12.89
N ASP A 121 11.17 0.29 -12.87
CA ASP A 121 12.56 -0.15 -12.93
C ASP A 121 12.96 -1.02 -11.73
N MET A 122 12.39 -0.77 -10.54
CA MET A 122 12.59 -1.61 -9.35
C MET A 122 12.16 -3.07 -9.59
N ILE A 123 11.05 -3.28 -10.30
CA ILE A 123 10.49 -4.62 -10.50
C ILE A 123 11.07 -5.31 -11.76
N ARG A 124 11.68 -4.55 -12.67
CA ARG A 124 12.28 -5.01 -13.94
C ARG A 124 13.23 -6.20 -13.80
N PRO A 125 14.17 -6.26 -12.82
CA PRO A 125 15.09 -7.38 -12.68
C PRO A 125 14.46 -8.69 -12.20
N ILE A 126 13.17 -8.67 -11.85
CA ILE A 126 12.43 -9.85 -11.37
C ILE A 126 11.39 -10.29 -12.40
N TYR A 127 10.62 -9.35 -12.95
CA TYR A 127 9.48 -9.67 -13.82
C TYR A 127 9.74 -9.37 -15.31
N GLY A 128 10.86 -8.73 -15.64
CA GLY A 128 11.24 -8.39 -17.02
C GLY A 128 10.64 -7.09 -17.53
N GLU A 129 11.08 -6.68 -18.72
CA GLU A 129 10.77 -5.39 -19.36
C GLU A 129 9.26 -5.12 -19.46
N ALA A 130 8.50 -6.04 -20.04
CA ALA A 130 7.08 -5.82 -20.30
C ALA A 130 6.26 -5.62 -19.01
N ALA A 131 6.57 -6.34 -17.94
CA ALA A 131 5.91 -6.17 -16.65
C ALA A 131 6.30 -4.84 -16.00
N ALA A 132 7.58 -4.47 -16.03
CA ALA A 132 8.05 -3.19 -15.52
C ALA A 132 7.38 -2.00 -16.21
N ASP A 133 7.33 -2.03 -17.55
CA ASP A 133 6.72 -0.97 -18.34
C ASP A 133 5.21 -0.87 -18.10
N THR A 134 4.53 -2.02 -17.95
CA THR A 134 3.09 -2.05 -17.60
C THR A 134 2.85 -1.44 -16.22
N TYR A 135 3.66 -1.81 -15.23
CA TYR A 135 3.54 -1.28 -13.88
C TYR A 135 3.77 0.24 -13.84
N ALA A 136 4.84 0.72 -14.47
CA ALA A 136 5.13 2.14 -14.58
C ALA A 136 3.97 2.91 -15.23
N ALA A 137 3.39 2.37 -16.31
CA ALA A 137 2.26 3.00 -17.00
C ALA A 137 1.01 3.08 -16.11
N LEU A 138 0.68 2.01 -15.38
CA LEU A 138 -0.46 2.00 -14.46
C LEU A 138 -0.30 3.01 -13.32
N ILE A 139 0.90 3.10 -12.73
CA ILE A 139 1.20 4.09 -11.68
C ILE A 139 1.24 5.51 -12.25
N GLN A 140 1.73 5.71 -13.49
CA GLN A 140 1.69 7.01 -14.13
C GLN A 140 0.26 7.49 -14.37
N GLU A 141 -0.62 6.60 -14.85
CA GLU A 141 -2.06 6.89 -15.00
C GLU A 141 -2.70 7.20 -13.65
N HIS A 142 -2.39 6.42 -12.61
CA HIS A 142 -2.85 6.64 -11.24
C HIS A 142 -2.58 8.06 -10.76
N LEU A 143 -1.36 8.55 -10.97
CA LEU A 143 -0.91 9.87 -10.54
C LEU A 143 -1.59 11.01 -11.34
N LEU A 144 -1.83 10.79 -12.64
CA LEU A 144 -2.52 11.76 -13.48
C LEU A 144 -4.00 11.89 -13.08
N ILE A 145 -4.68 10.77 -12.82
CA ILE A 145 -6.08 10.79 -12.35
C ILE A 145 -6.19 11.46 -10.98
N ALA A 146 -5.23 11.21 -10.06
CA ALA A 146 -5.18 11.89 -8.77
C ALA A 146 -5.07 13.42 -8.94
N ALA A 147 -4.22 13.89 -9.86
CA ALA A 147 -4.10 15.32 -10.16
C ALA A 147 -5.39 15.90 -10.75
N ASP A 148 -6.09 15.18 -11.63
CA ASP A 148 -7.39 15.59 -12.17
C ASP A 148 -8.45 15.70 -11.07
N LEU A 149 -8.48 14.73 -10.13
CA LEU A 149 -9.37 14.73 -8.97
C LEU A 149 -9.13 15.96 -8.09
N VAL A 150 -7.87 16.25 -7.76
CA VAL A 150 -7.50 17.42 -6.93
C VAL A 150 -7.88 18.73 -7.62
N ASN A 151 -7.62 18.86 -8.93
CA ASN A 151 -8.01 20.04 -9.71
C ASN A 151 -9.53 20.25 -9.71
N ALA A 152 -10.30 19.17 -9.93
CA ALA A 152 -11.76 19.22 -9.88
C ALA A 152 -12.28 19.65 -8.50
N ALA A 153 -11.69 19.12 -7.43
CA ALA A 153 -12.03 19.48 -6.06
C ALA A 153 -11.73 20.96 -5.76
N ILE A 154 -10.56 21.48 -6.17
CA ILE A 154 -10.19 22.89 -6.05
C ILE A 154 -11.17 23.80 -6.81
N ALA A 155 -11.62 23.37 -7.99
CA ALA A 155 -12.58 24.11 -8.81
C ALA A 155 -14.02 24.06 -8.26
N GLY A 156 -14.30 23.21 -7.26
CA GLY A 156 -15.66 22.96 -6.76
C GLY A 156 -16.54 22.20 -7.75
N ASP A 157 -15.95 21.51 -8.72
CA ASP A 157 -16.67 20.69 -9.71
C ASP A 157 -16.90 19.28 -9.14
N GLU A 158 -18.00 19.13 -8.39
CA GLU A 158 -18.36 17.87 -7.74
C GLU A 158 -18.54 16.72 -8.74
N GLN A 159 -19.05 16.98 -9.95
CA GLN A 159 -19.30 15.94 -10.93
C GLN A 159 -17.98 15.45 -11.56
N ALA A 160 -17.07 16.37 -11.88
CA ALA A 160 -15.74 16.00 -12.36
C ALA A 160 -14.95 15.26 -11.27
N ALA A 161 -15.03 15.70 -10.01
CA ALA A 161 -14.37 15.03 -8.89
C ALA A 161 -14.89 13.60 -8.69
N MET A 162 -16.21 13.39 -8.67
CA MET A 162 -16.77 12.03 -8.57
C MET A 162 -16.36 11.13 -9.74
N THR A 163 -16.26 11.69 -10.95
CA THR A 163 -15.86 10.94 -12.15
C THR A 163 -14.39 10.53 -12.06
N ALA A 164 -13.51 11.46 -11.70
CA ALA A 164 -12.08 11.19 -11.53
C ALA A 164 -11.84 10.20 -10.39
N GLU A 165 -12.56 10.33 -9.26
CA GLU A 165 -12.49 9.37 -8.15
C GLU A 165 -12.86 7.96 -8.61
N GLN A 166 -13.96 7.78 -9.34
CA GLN A 166 -14.33 6.45 -9.85
C GLN A 166 -13.26 5.86 -10.78
N MET A 167 -12.68 6.69 -11.66
CA MET A 167 -11.57 6.26 -12.52
C MET A 167 -10.35 5.86 -11.69
N TRP A 168 -10.08 6.56 -10.60
CA TRP A 168 -8.93 6.30 -9.74
C TRP A 168 -9.05 4.96 -9.02
N TYR A 169 -10.23 4.64 -8.50
CA TYR A 169 -10.52 3.33 -7.90
C TYR A 169 -10.47 2.20 -8.95
N ASN A 170 -10.94 2.43 -10.18
CA ASN A 170 -10.82 1.45 -11.25
C ASN A 170 -9.34 1.18 -11.61
N ASN A 171 -8.51 2.23 -11.69
CA ASN A 171 -7.07 2.05 -11.93
C ASN A 171 -6.39 1.30 -10.78
N ALA A 172 -6.79 1.55 -9.52
CA ALA A 172 -6.33 0.74 -8.38
C ALA A 172 -6.69 -0.75 -8.51
N ASP A 173 -7.89 -1.07 -9.02
CA ASP A 173 -8.28 -2.45 -9.31
C ASP A 173 -7.40 -3.06 -10.41
N GLU A 174 -7.08 -2.31 -11.46
CA GLU A 174 -6.19 -2.76 -12.53
C GLU A 174 -4.76 -3.03 -12.03
N ILE A 175 -4.23 -2.17 -11.15
CA ILE A 175 -2.94 -2.40 -10.48
C ILE A 175 -2.99 -3.67 -9.63
N ALA A 176 -4.07 -3.88 -8.86
CA ALA A 176 -4.21 -5.05 -8.01
C ALA A 176 -4.26 -6.36 -8.83
N VAL A 177 -5.03 -6.38 -9.92
CA VAL A 177 -5.09 -7.50 -10.86
C VAL A 177 -3.71 -7.76 -11.47
N PHE A 178 -3.04 -6.70 -11.94
CA PHE A 178 -1.72 -6.82 -12.55
C PHE A 178 -0.67 -7.40 -11.58
N LEU A 179 -0.52 -6.83 -10.38
CA LEU A 179 0.44 -7.28 -9.38
C LEU A 179 0.18 -8.74 -8.96
N SER A 180 -1.10 -9.11 -8.81
CA SER A 180 -1.48 -10.49 -8.49
C SER A 180 -1.16 -11.47 -9.62
N SER A 181 -1.33 -11.04 -10.88
CA SER A 181 -1.04 -11.88 -12.05
C SER A 181 0.44 -12.22 -12.20
N ILE A 182 1.34 -11.32 -11.78
CA ILE A 182 2.80 -11.50 -11.87
C ILE A 182 3.42 -12.09 -10.60
N ASN A 183 2.71 -12.02 -9.47
CA ASN A 183 3.20 -12.56 -8.20
C ASN A 183 2.09 -13.27 -7.41
N ARG A 184 2.17 -14.60 -7.35
CA ARG A 184 1.25 -15.46 -6.61
C ARG A 184 1.18 -15.22 -5.09
N PHE A 185 2.12 -14.47 -4.52
CA PHE A 185 2.16 -14.10 -3.11
C PHE A 185 1.55 -12.72 -2.84
N LEU A 186 0.96 -12.08 -3.85
CA LEU A 186 0.16 -10.88 -3.76
C LEU A 186 -1.29 -11.21 -4.14
N PRO A 187 -2.14 -11.71 -3.23
CA PRO A 187 -3.54 -11.98 -3.55
C PRO A 187 -4.25 -10.68 -3.97
N GLU A 188 -4.96 -10.72 -5.09
CA GLU A 188 -5.63 -9.54 -5.66
C GLU A 188 -6.49 -8.78 -4.65
N GLU A 189 -7.26 -9.49 -3.82
CA GLU A 189 -8.10 -8.89 -2.78
C GLU A 189 -7.29 -8.10 -1.74
N GLU A 190 -6.13 -8.60 -1.35
CA GLU A 190 -5.25 -7.94 -0.39
C GLU A 190 -4.59 -6.70 -1.00
N VAL A 191 -4.12 -6.81 -2.25
CA VAL A 191 -3.55 -5.67 -2.98
C VAL A 191 -4.60 -4.58 -3.18
N ARG A 192 -5.81 -4.95 -3.61
CA ARG A 192 -6.93 -4.01 -3.77
C ARG A 192 -7.23 -3.29 -2.46
N ALA A 193 -7.33 -4.03 -1.35
CA ALA A 193 -7.62 -3.44 -0.05
C ALA A 193 -6.52 -2.43 0.37
N MET A 194 -5.25 -2.74 0.13
CA MET A 194 -4.14 -1.80 0.39
C MET A 194 -4.26 -0.54 -0.46
N PHE A 195 -4.50 -0.66 -1.76
CA PHE A 195 -4.66 0.51 -2.62
C PHE A 195 -5.89 1.33 -2.26
N TYR A 196 -7.03 0.72 -1.91
CA TYR A 196 -8.21 1.47 -1.50
C TYR A 196 -7.97 2.29 -0.22
N LEU A 197 -7.25 1.73 0.75
CA LEU A 197 -6.83 2.50 1.92
C LEU A 197 -5.90 3.66 1.54
N HIS A 198 -4.93 3.41 0.65
CA HIS A 198 -4.04 4.44 0.13
C HIS A 198 -4.80 5.61 -0.52
N LEU A 199 -5.80 5.28 -1.35
CA LEU A 199 -6.65 6.26 -2.03
C LEU A 199 -7.44 7.11 -1.03
N ASP A 200 -8.06 6.48 -0.03
CA ASP A 200 -8.86 7.17 0.97
C ASP A 200 -8.02 8.14 1.81
N LEU A 201 -6.86 7.69 2.31
CA LEU A 201 -5.96 8.54 3.08
C LEU A 201 -5.46 9.74 2.26
N THR A 202 -5.04 9.52 1.01
CA THR A 202 -4.55 10.58 0.12
C THR A 202 -5.66 11.56 -0.27
N LYS A 203 -6.89 11.07 -0.49
CA LYS A 203 -8.07 11.92 -0.70
C LYS A 203 -8.34 12.79 0.53
N GLN A 204 -8.27 12.23 1.74
CA GLN A 204 -8.44 13.00 2.98
C GLN A 204 -7.36 14.08 3.13
N GLU A 205 -6.10 13.78 2.82
CA GLU A 205 -5.01 14.77 2.77
C GLU A 205 -5.36 15.94 1.84
N ALA A 206 -5.75 15.65 0.59
CA ALA A 206 -6.14 16.69 -0.36
C ALA A 206 -7.31 17.54 0.15
N VAL A 207 -8.35 16.92 0.74
CA VAL A 207 -9.49 17.63 1.32
C VAL A 207 -9.06 18.53 2.48
N PHE A 208 -8.23 18.03 3.41
CA PHE A 208 -7.74 18.83 4.53
C PHE A 208 -6.87 19.99 4.05
N MET A 209 -6.03 19.78 3.03
CA MET A 209 -5.21 20.84 2.42
C MET A 209 -6.08 21.95 1.79
N ILE A 210 -7.07 21.57 0.97
CA ILE A 210 -8.00 22.50 0.29
C ILE A 210 -8.80 23.31 1.33
N ASN A 211 -9.27 22.65 2.38
CA ASN A 211 -10.04 23.28 3.46
C ASN A 211 -9.17 24.01 4.50
N LYS A 212 -7.84 24.00 4.34
CA LYS A 212 -6.87 24.63 5.25
C LYS A 212 -6.89 24.06 6.66
N GLU A 213 -7.25 22.79 6.80
CA GLU A 213 -7.25 22.04 8.05
C GLU A 213 -5.85 21.48 8.36
N TYR A 214 -4.85 22.36 8.42
CA TYR A 214 -3.42 22.00 8.44
C TYR A 214 -3.02 21.01 9.53
N GLN A 215 -3.64 21.10 10.70
CA GLN A 215 -3.32 20.16 11.78
C GLN A 215 -3.77 18.73 11.44
N LYS A 216 -4.91 18.57 10.75
CA LYS A 216 -5.39 17.26 10.31
C LYS A 216 -4.60 16.77 9.11
N ASP A 217 -4.27 17.67 8.19
CA ASP A 217 -3.41 17.40 7.05
C ASP A 217 -2.03 16.86 7.47
N VAL A 218 -1.39 17.46 8.48
CA VAL A 218 -0.13 16.93 9.01
C VAL A 218 -0.33 15.57 9.69
N ALA A 219 -1.41 15.39 10.46
CA ALA A 219 -1.67 14.13 11.16
C ALA A 219 -1.98 12.97 10.19
N ILE A 220 -2.74 13.21 9.13
CA ILE A 220 -3.07 12.17 8.15
C ILE A 220 -1.84 11.76 7.33
N TYR A 221 -0.87 12.66 7.15
CA TYR A 221 0.38 12.33 6.45
C TYR A 221 1.21 11.29 7.21
N ASP A 222 1.21 11.31 8.55
CA ASP A 222 1.86 10.27 9.35
C ASP A 222 1.24 8.88 9.04
N GLU A 223 -0.09 8.81 8.90
CA GLU A 223 -0.82 7.58 8.51
C GLU A 223 -0.50 7.16 7.07
N ILE A 224 -0.42 8.11 6.13
CA ILE A 224 -0.04 7.85 4.72
C ILE A 224 1.37 7.27 4.64
N GLU A 225 2.33 7.83 5.38
CA GLU A 225 3.73 7.39 5.35
C GLU A 225 3.88 5.98 5.93
N GLU A 226 3.17 5.67 7.03
CA GLU A 226 3.09 4.32 7.59
C GLU A 226 2.50 3.33 6.59
N GLN A 227 1.37 3.68 5.97
CA GLN A 227 0.71 2.85 4.97
C GLN A 227 1.57 2.63 3.70
N ALA A 228 2.34 3.63 3.27
CA ALA A 228 3.25 3.50 2.12
C ALA A 228 4.38 2.50 2.41
N ARG A 229 4.95 2.52 3.62
CA ARG A 229 5.97 1.54 4.04
C ARG A 229 5.41 0.12 4.09
N GLU A 230 4.18 -0.03 4.55
CA GLU A 230 3.47 -1.31 4.58
C GLU A 230 3.24 -1.88 3.17
N MET A 231 2.72 -1.07 2.25
CA MET A 231 2.58 -1.47 0.85
C MET A 231 3.92 -1.91 0.27
N SER A 232 4.97 -1.13 0.54
CA SER A 232 6.33 -1.44 0.09
C SER A 232 6.83 -2.78 0.63
N ASP A 233 6.69 -3.02 1.93
CA ASP A 233 7.12 -4.25 2.59
C ASP A 233 6.38 -5.47 2.04
N THR A 234 5.07 -5.36 1.85
CA THR A 234 4.23 -6.41 1.28
C THR A 234 4.73 -6.84 -0.09
N ILE A 235 4.95 -5.85 -0.97
CA ILE A 235 5.39 -6.07 -2.34
C ILE A 235 6.81 -6.66 -2.35
N SER A 236 7.72 -6.11 -1.55
CA SER A 236 9.09 -6.63 -1.43
C SER A 236 9.14 -8.05 -0.88
N GLU A 237 8.38 -8.35 0.17
CA GLU A 237 8.29 -9.70 0.73
C GLU A 237 7.77 -10.70 -0.31
N ALA A 238 6.75 -10.34 -1.08
CA ALA A 238 6.22 -11.18 -2.13
C ALA A 238 7.26 -11.40 -3.25
N MET A 239 8.01 -10.36 -3.64
CA MET A 239 9.12 -10.45 -4.60
C MET A 239 10.21 -11.43 -4.13
N ILE A 240 10.56 -11.36 -2.83
CA ILE A 240 11.53 -12.26 -2.19
C ILE A 240 11.01 -13.71 -2.17
N LYS A 241 9.77 -13.92 -1.73
CA LYS A 241 9.10 -15.23 -1.67
C LYS A 241 9.00 -15.88 -3.05
N LEU A 242 8.81 -15.09 -4.11
CA LEU A 242 8.75 -15.59 -5.48
C LEU A 242 10.12 -16.06 -6.00
N ASN A 243 11.23 -15.51 -5.50
CA ASN A 243 12.59 -15.74 -6.01
C ASN A 243 13.58 -16.19 -4.92
N PRO A 244 13.33 -17.30 -4.22
CA PRO A 244 14.12 -17.68 -3.05
C PRO A 244 15.61 -17.88 -3.35
N ASP A 245 15.96 -18.35 -4.56
CA ASP A 245 17.36 -18.53 -4.97
C ASP A 245 18.14 -17.22 -5.12
N LYS A 246 17.47 -16.13 -5.53
CA LYS A 246 18.08 -14.80 -5.66
C LYS A 246 18.35 -14.16 -4.31
N TYR A 247 17.56 -14.52 -3.30
CA TYR A 247 17.55 -13.90 -1.98
C TYR A 247 18.01 -14.83 -0.85
N LYS A 248 18.56 -16.01 -1.16
CA LYS A 248 19.12 -16.92 -0.16
C LYS A 248 20.40 -16.36 0.45
N CYS A 249 20.60 -16.66 1.73
CA CYS A 249 21.89 -16.39 2.36
C CYS A 249 22.99 -17.30 1.81
N GLN A 250 24.17 -16.72 1.63
CA GLN A 250 25.36 -17.50 1.32
C GLN A 250 25.78 -18.28 2.58
N SER A 251 26.07 -19.57 2.43
CA SER A 251 26.68 -20.34 3.52
C SER A 251 28.03 -19.70 3.85
N GLN A 252 28.24 -19.29 5.11
CA GLN A 252 29.56 -18.87 5.56
C GLN A 252 30.52 -20.07 5.40
N SER A 253 31.50 -19.93 4.52
CA SER A 253 32.60 -20.88 4.30
C SER A 253 33.70 -20.71 5.32
#